data_AF-A0A0K0EZV8-F1
#
_entry.id   AF-A0A0K0EZV8-F1
#
_cell.length_a   1.000
_cell.length_b   1.000
_cell.length_c   1.000
_cell.angle_alpha   90.00
_cell.angle_beta   90.00
_cell.angle_gamma   90.00
#
_symmetry.space_group_name_H-M   'P 1'
#
loop_
_entity.id
_entity.type
_entity.pdbx_description
1 polymer ?
#
loop_
_entity_poly.entity_id
_entity_poly.type
_entity_poly.pdbx_seq_one_letter_code
_entity_poly.pdbx_strand_id
1 'polypeptide(L)'
;MELQRFAMRYAKHDKRLKLSLPSPDEIYYFCPSKKEYDPIEYWSEDKDLLNNKYIEKGIIDLSFSKLIGKSNTHIGCGVYGNENGIVTICKFL
;
A
#
# COMPACT_ATOMS: atom_id res chain seq x y z
N MET A 1 12.52 -1.60 10.36
CA MET A 1 12.37 -0.38 11.20
C MET A 1 12.00 0.87 10.39
N GLU A 2 12.47 1.05 9.15
CA GLU A 2 12.24 2.27 8.38
C GLU A 2 10.76 2.48 7.97
N LEU A 3 10.10 1.44 7.44
CA LEU A 3 8.67 1.50 7.06
C LEU A 3 7.75 1.85 8.24
N GLN A 4 8.01 1.28 9.42
CA GLN A 4 7.24 1.61 10.63
C GLN A 4 7.45 3.06 11.08
N ARG A 5 8.68 3.59 10.97
CA ARG A 5 8.95 5.02 11.24
C ARG A 5 8.26 5.92 10.23
N PHE A 6 8.20 5.52 8.96
CA PHE A 6 7.45 6.24 7.94
C PHE A 6 5.95 6.27 8.28
N ALA A 7 5.33 5.12 8.52
CA ALA A 7 3.92 5.01 8.90
C ALA A 7 3.60 5.89 10.12
N MET A 8 4.49 5.89 11.12
CA MET A 8 4.37 6.77 12.29
C MET A 8 4.36 8.25 11.93
N ARG A 9 5.33 8.71 11.13
CA ARG A 9 5.43 10.12 10.77
C ARG A 9 4.25 10.56 9.89
N TYR A 10 3.80 9.69 8.99
CA TYR A 10 2.63 9.95 8.15
C TYR A 10 1.37 10.13 9.00
N ALA A 11 1.08 9.20 9.91
CA ALA A 11 -0.10 9.27 10.77
C ALA A 11 -0.10 10.51 11.68
N LYS A 12 1.08 11.02 12.05
CA LYS A 12 1.27 12.26 12.81
C LYS A 12 1.17 13.53 11.95
N HIS A 13 0.76 13.43 10.69
CA HIS A 13 0.67 14.54 9.73
C HIS A 13 1.96 15.37 9.65
N ASP A 14 3.12 14.71 9.66
CA ASP A 14 4.40 15.39 9.51
C ASP A 14 4.46 16.13 8.16
N LYS A 15 4.35 17.46 8.21
CA LYS A 15 4.37 18.35 7.03
C LYS A 15 5.68 18.27 6.22
N ARG A 16 6.73 17.66 6.77
CA ARG A 16 8.01 17.44 6.10
C ARG A 16 8.02 16.13 5.31
N LEU A 17 7.05 15.23 5.50
CA LEU A 17 6.85 14.12 4.58
C LEU A 17 6.32 14.67 3.26
N LYS A 18 7.17 14.67 2.22
CA LYS A 18 6.64 14.62 0.87
C LYS A 18 6.00 13.25 0.71
N LEU A 19 4.72 13.22 0.32
CA LEU A 19 4.13 12.05 -0.32
C LEU A 19 4.94 11.78 -1.59
N SER A 20 6.05 11.05 -1.47
CA SER A 20 6.55 10.34 -2.62
C SER A 20 5.45 9.37 -3.01
N LEU A 21 5.04 9.38 -4.28
CA LEU A 21 4.26 8.28 -4.82
C LEU A 21 4.90 6.97 -4.33
N PRO A 22 4.11 5.97 -3.89
CA PRO A 22 4.67 4.67 -3.53
C PRO A 22 5.58 4.24 -4.67
N SER A 23 6.80 3.81 -4.34
CA SER A 23 7.66 3.28 -5.38
C SER A 23 6.96 2.09 -6.07
N PRO A 24 7.39 1.69 -7.28
CA PRO A 24 6.74 0.58 -7.99
C PRO A 24 6.66 -0.72 -7.18
N ASP A 25 7.53 -0.88 -6.18
CA ASP A 25 7.62 -1.98 -5.22
C ASP A 25 6.90 -1.72 -3.88
N GLU A 26 6.10 -0.65 -3.76
CA GLU A 26 5.38 -0.29 -2.55
C GLU A 26 3.85 -0.21 -2.76
N ILE A 27 3.11 -0.59 -1.72
CA ILE A 27 1.66 -0.38 -1.60
C ILE A 27 1.35 0.33 -0.28
N TYR A 28 0.30 1.14 -0.32
CA TYR A 28 -0.08 2.02 0.78
C TYR A 28 -1.56 1.84 1.12
N TYR A 29 -1.91 1.95 2.41
CA TYR A 29 -3.27 1.95 2.89
C TYR A 29 -3.43 2.87 4.10
N PHE A 30 -4.54 3.62 4.14
CA PHE A 30 -4.98 4.39 5.29
C PHE A 30 -6.39 3.99 5.69
N CYS A 31 -6.55 3.53 6.92
CA CYS A 31 -7.84 3.27 7.53
C CYS A 31 -8.16 4.40 8.52
N PRO A 32 -9.18 5.24 8.26
CA PRO A 32 -9.63 6.24 9.23
C PRO A 32 -10.10 5.61 10.54
N SER A 33 -10.04 6.37 11.64
CA SER A 33 -10.59 5.89 12.90
C SER A 33 -12.08 5.55 12.79
N LYS A 34 -12.50 4.47 13.47
CA LYS A 34 -13.87 3.90 13.44
C LYS A 34 -14.26 3.17 12.14
N LYS A 35 -13.33 2.95 11.21
CA LYS A 35 -13.51 1.99 10.11
C LYS A 35 -12.84 0.66 10.43
N GLU A 36 -13.35 -0.39 9.81
CA GLU A 36 -12.70 -1.70 9.85
C GLU A 36 -11.37 -1.64 9.09
N TYR A 37 -10.34 -2.24 9.71
CA TYR A 37 -9.02 -2.31 9.11
C TYR A 37 -8.95 -3.52 8.18
N ASP A 38 -9.05 -3.27 6.88
CA ASP A 38 -8.91 -4.30 5.85
C ASP A 38 -8.07 -3.79 4.66
N PRO A 39 -6.73 -3.86 4.77
CA PRO A 39 -5.86 -3.47 3.67
C PRO A 39 -5.94 -4.43 2.48
N ILE A 40 -6.28 -5.71 2.70
CA ILE A 40 -6.27 -6.73 1.65
C ILE A 40 -7.46 -6.50 0.71
N GLU A 41 -8.65 -6.27 1.27
CA GLU A 41 -9.83 -5.93 0.47
C GLU A 41 -9.58 -4.66 -0.34
N TYR A 42 -9.07 -3.61 0.30
CA TYR A 42 -8.73 -2.35 -0.38
C TYR A 42 -7.73 -2.54 -1.53
N TRP A 43 -6.64 -3.28 -1.31
CA TRP A 43 -5.65 -3.54 -2.36
C TRP A 43 -6.16 -4.47 -3.46
N SER A 44 -7.30 -5.13 -3.25
CA SER A 44 -7.91 -6.08 -4.18
C SER A 44 -9.15 -5.52 -4.89
N GLU A 45 -9.55 -4.28 -4.65
CA GLU A 45 -10.73 -3.64 -5.27
C GLU A 45 -10.68 -3.71 -6.81
N ASP A 46 -9.49 -3.55 -7.39
CA ASP A 46 -9.27 -3.54 -8.83
C ASP A 46 -8.91 -4.91 -9.43
N LYS A 47 -9.11 -6.01 -8.70
CA LYS A 47 -8.70 -7.35 -9.15
C LYS A 47 -9.25 -7.72 -10.53
N ASP A 48 -10.47 -7.26 -10.85
CA ASP A 48 -11.14 -7.57 -12.11
C ASP A 48 -10.51 -6.84 -13.33
N LEU A 49 -9.73 -5.79 -13.06
CA LEU A 49 -8.93 -5.09 -14.08
C LEU A 49 -7.68 -5.88 -14.48
N LEU A 50 -7.27 -6.88 -13.68
CA LEU A 50 -6.17 -7.77 -14.02
C LEU A 50 -6.60 -8.85 -15.03
N ASN A 51 -6.86 -8.42 -16.26
CA ASN A 51 -7.19 -9.30 -17.37
C ASN A 51 -6.29 -9.01 -18.59
N ASN A 52 -6.27 -9.93 -19.55
CA ASN A 52 -5.36 -9.88 -20.70
C ASN A 52 -5.41 -8.54 -21.45
N LYS A 53 -6.59 -7.93 -21.57
CA LYS A 53 -6.77 -6.65 -22.26
C LYS A 53 -6.00 -5.50 -21.60
N TYR A 54 -5.93 -5.45 -20.27
CA TYR A 54 -5.18 -4.40 -19.57
C TYR A 54 -3.69 -4.73 -19.45
N ILE A 55 -3.36 -6.02 -19.35
CA ILE A 55 -1.96 -6.49 -19.35
C ILE A 55 -1.29 -6.13 -20.68
N GLU A 56 -1.93 -6.44 -21.81
CA GLU A 56 -1.44 -6.13 -23.16
C GLU A 56 -1.26 -4.64 -23.40
N LYS A 57 -2.04 -3.80 -22.73
CA LYS A 57 -1.92 -2.34 -22.81
C LYS A 57 -0.83 -1.74 -21.93
N GLY A 58 -0.19 -2.54 -21.07
CA GLY A 58 0.83 -2.06 -20.13
C GLY A 58 0.31 -1.10 -19.07
N ILE A 59 -0.99 -1.15 -18.75
CA ILE A 59 -1.68 -0.16 -17.88
C ILE A 59 -1.63 -0.58 -16.39
N ILE A 60 -0.98 -1.69 -16.05
CA ILE A 60 -1.16 -2.31 -14.73
C ILE A 60 -0.04 -1.98 -13.76
N ASP A 61 -0.09 -0.78 -13.19
CA ASP A 61 0.54 -0.46 -11.90
C ASP A 61 -0.55 -0.42 -10.81
N LEU A 62 -1.12 -1.59 -10.50
CA LEU A 62 -2.18 -1.75 -9.51
C LEU A 62 -1.62 -2.31 -8.20
N SER A 63 -2.21 -1.94 -7.07
CA SER A 63 -1.85 -2.52 -5.77
C SER A 63 -1.99 -4.05 -5.79
N PHE A 64 -3.04 -4.55 -6.43
CA PHE A 64 -3.31 -5.99 -6.54
C PHE A 64 -2.22 -6.74 -7.33
N SER A 65 -1.74 -6.17 -8.43
CA SER A 65 -0.71 -6.85 -9.26
C SER A 65 0.61 -6.99 -8.50
N LYS A 66 0.94 -6.03 -7.63
CA LYS A 66 2.10 -6.10 -6.72
C LYS A 66 1.89 -7.19 -5.66
N LEU A 67 0.69 -7.28 -5.09
CA LEU A 67 0.33 -8.28 -4.08
C LEU A 67 0.53 -9.72 -4.58
N ILE A 68 0.16 -10.00 -5.83
CA ILE A 68 0.20 -11.35 -6.41
C ILE A 68 1.40 -11.60 -7.33
N GLY A 69 2.31 -10.64 -7.46
CA GLY A 69 3.43 -10.69 -8.39
C GLY A 69 4.35 -11.87 -8.10
N LYS A 70 4.49 -12.81 -9.05
CA LYS A 70 5.30 -14.03 -8.86
C LYS A 70 6.79 -13.75 -8.61
N SER A 71 7.29 -12.60 -9.05
CA SER A 71 8.68 -12.17 -8.80
C SER A 71 8.91 -11.70 -7.37
N ASN A 72 7.86 -11.34 -6.63
CA ASN A 72 7.98 -10.84 -5.27
C ASN A 72 8.12 -12.04 -4.34
N THR A 73 9.26 -12.14 -3.69
CA THR A 73 9.59 -13.29 -2.83
C THR A 73 9.40 -12.98 -1.36
N HIS A 74 9.50 -11.71 -1.00
CA HIS A 74 9.33 -11.24 0.36
C HIS A 74 8.46 -9.98 0.40
N ILE A 75 7.76 -9.80 1.51
CA ILE A 75 7.00 -8.59 1.80
C ILE A 75 7.37 -8.11 3.21
N GLY A 76 7.71 -6.84 3.33
CA GLY A 76 7.93 -6.17 4.61
C GLY A 76 6.94 -5.04 4.78
N CYS A 77 6.24 -5.00 5.92
CA CYS A 77 5.24 -3.96 6.18
C CYS A 77 5.56 -3.15 7.44
N GLY A 78 5.25 -1.86 7.40
CA GLY A 78 5.21 -0.97 8.54
C GLY A 78 3.78 -0.54 8.81
N VAL A 79 3.31 -0.78 10.03
CA VAL A 79 1.97 -0.39 10.47
C VAL A 79 2.10 0.56 11.66
N TYR A 80 1.34 1.66 11.64
CA TYR A 80 1.24 2.57 12.78
C TYR A 80 -0.16 3.16 12.87
N GLY A 81 -0.71 3.23 14.08
CA GLY A 81 -2.01 3.83 14.34
C GLY A 81 -1.99 4.91 15.42
N ASN A 82 -2.92 5.84 15.32
CA ASN A 82 -3.26 6.84 16.34
C ASN A 82 -4.78 7.10 16.34
N GLU A 83 -5.21 8.14 17.07
CA GLU A 83 -6.62 8.57 17.15
C GLU A 83 -7.27 8.92 15.80
N ASN A 84 -6.48 9.23 14.77
CA ASN A 84 -6.97 9.57 13.44
C ASN A 84 -7.14 8.36 12.53
N GLY A 85 -6.47 7.24 12.82
CA GLY A 85 -6.52 6.04 11.99
C GLY A 85 -5.24 5.21 12.00
N ILE A 86 -5.17 4.25 11.09
CA ILE A 86 -4.06 3.30 10.91
C ILE A 86 -3.48 3.51 9.51
N VAL A 87 -2.16 3.67 9.46
CA VAL A 87 -1.37 3.73 8.23
C VAL A 87 -0.61 2.43 8.07
N THR A 88 -0.69 1.88 6.86
CA THR A 88 0.06 0.68 6.47
C THR A 88 0.81 0.96 5.18
N ILE A 89 2.09 0.64 5.20
CA ILE A 89 2.95 0.65 4.02
C ILE A 89 3.65 -0.69 3.92
N CYS A 90 3.60 -1.31 2.76
CA CYS A 90 4.30 -2.55 2.48
C CYS A 90 5.23 -2.37 1.29
N LYS A 91 6.38 -3.03 1.36
CA LYS A 91 7.39 -3.07 0.31
C LYS A 91 7.67 -4.52 -0.07
N PHE A 92 7.70 -4.78 -1.37
CA PHE A 92 7.99 -6.09 -1.96
C PHE A 92 9.47 -6.17 -2.36
N LEU A 93 10.08 -7.36 -2.20
CA LEU A 93 11.49 -7.64 -2.52
C LEU A 93 11.64 -8.91 -3.36
#